data_AF-A0A8J7CX62-F1
#
_entry.id   AF-A0A8J7CX62-F1
#
_cell.length_a   1.000
_cell.length_b   1.000
_cell.length_c   1.000
_cell.angle_alpha   90.00
_cell.angle_beta   90.00
_cell.angle_gamma   90.00
#
_symmetry.space_group_name_H-M   'P 1'
#
loop_
_entity.id
_entity.type
_entity.pdbx_description
1 polymer ?
#
loop_
_entity_poly.entity_id
_entity_poly.type
_entity_poly.pdbx_seq_one_letter_code
_entity_poly.pdbx_strand_id
1 'polypeptide(L)'
;MDSSKQILTLSPVESLAVSNLLPQRLGSAPLLVVFDCRVSDLEVLYQGLVPGAIAYTLNPQDDALSVITQLLTGTGARQLAIVAHGEPGVVYIGASPLNREQVQMRSALLQEWGVESISLYSCEVAKGEKGRSFIYQLSELTGATVAASTTAIGSTALGGDWQLDVRTGNSSNLIVFETTAIKSYYAVLANFSAGTFAELQAAINNANTQAGDDTITLTSSIRLTTLLPHINSNISFVGNNYFLSGDANNNGSNDTGDVQLFFVDSGTVSFNNLTLRNGRAAGGNGSNGGGGGAGMGGALFINNGNVTLNGVSLANNTAIGGTGGSGFYSGGSGGSGGNAGYRSYQGAFYGYYYYPGVNGYAGYSGGSGGNGGAGT
;
A
#
# COMPACT_ATOMS: atom_id res chain seq x y z
N MET A 1 -38.67 -13.55 -3.44
CA MET A 1 -37.50 -14.41 -3.14
C MET A 1 -36.95 -14.86 -4.48
N ASP A 2 -36.15 -14.00 -5.11
CA ASP A 2 -35.58 -14.23 -6.44
C ASP A 2 -34.24 -14.95 -6.26
N SER A 3 -34.09 -16.11 -6.90
CA SER A 3 -33.01 -17.08 -6.68
C SER A 3 -32.12 -17.22 -7.93
N SER A 4 -31.60 -16.10 -8.44
CA SER A 4 -30.84 -16.08 -9.70
C SER A 4 -29.38 -15.59 -9.60
N LYS A 5 -28.80 -15.51 -8.39
CA LYS A 5 -27.37 -15.21 -8.20
C LYS A 5 -26.63 -16.46 -7.71
N GLN A 6 -25.89 -17.12 -8.60
CA GLN A 6 -25.00 -18.24 -8.25
C GLN A 6 -23.61 -17.72 -7.89
N ILE A 7 -23.23 -17.89 -6.61
CA ILE A 7 -21.86 -17.64 -6.12
C ILE A 7 -21.09 -18.95 -6.29
N LEU A 8 -20.11 -18.97 -7.19
CA LEU A 8 -19.15 -20.07 -7.33
C LEU A 8 -17.99 -19.81 -6.35
N THR A 9 -17.88 -20.62 -5.29
CA THR A 9 -16.63 -20.77 -4.53
C THR A 9 -16.04 -22.12 -4.93
N LEU A 10 -14.86 -22.13 -5.55
CA LEU A 10 -14.16 -23.36 -5.92
C LEU A 10 -12.80 -23.40 -5.20
N SER A 11 -12.61 -24.42 -4.37
CA SER A 11 -11.30 -24.86 -3.88
C SER A 11 -10.57 -25.65 -4.98
N PRO A 12 -9.22 -25.76 -4.94
CA PRO A 12 -8.46 -26.20 -6.09
C PRO A 12 -8.41 -27.73 -6.24
N VAL A 13 -8.48 -28.15 -7.51
CA VAL A 13 -8.21 -29.49 -8.06
C VAL A 13 -9.25 -30.57 -7.76
N GLU A 14 -10.20 -30.76 -8.68
CA GLU A 14 -10.41 -32.05 -9.37
C GLU A 14 -11.38 -31.88 -10.54
N SER A 15 -10.93 -32.35 -11.71
CA SER A 15 -11.74 -32.57 -12.90
C SER A 15 -12.90 -33.51 -12.57
N LEU A 16 -14.14 -33.14 -12.92
CA LEU A 16 -15.10 -33.97 -13.65
C LEU A 16 -16.48 -33.28 -13.79
N ALA A 17 -17.08 -33.50 -14.96
CA ALA A 17 -18.46 -33.21 -15.35
C ALA A 17 -18.82 -31.78 -15.74
N VAL A 18 -18.42 -31.44 -16.98
CA VAL A 18 -19.33 -30.79 -17.94
C VAL A 18 -20.67 -31.54 -17.93
N SER A 19 -21.72 -30.95 -17.37
CA SER A 19 -23.13 -31.09 -17.80
C SER A 19 -24.08 -30.47 -16.77
N ASN A 20 -25.00 -29.63 -17.27
CA ASN A 20 -26.15 -28.98 -16.61
C ASN A 20 -25.75 -27.85 -15.65
N LEU A 21 -25.91 -26.56 -16.01
CA LEU A 21 -27.19 -25.91 -16.32
C LEU A 21 -26.97 -24.74 -17.30
N LEU A 22 -27.42 -24.90 -18.55
CA LEU A 22 -27.70 -23.77 -19.43
C LEU A 22 -29.17 -23.38 -19.24
N PRO A 23 -29.50 -22.18 -18.76
CA PRO A 23 -30.68 -21.51 -19.23
C PRO A 23 -30.38 -20.96 -20.63
N GLN A 24 -30.77 -21.69 -21.68
CA GLN A 24 -30.98 -21.04 -22.97
C GLN A 24 -32.21 -20.14 -22.85
N ARG A 25 -32.05 -18.81 -22.96
CA ARG A 25 -33.09 -17.91 -23.52
C ARG A 25 -32.44 -16.73 -24.24
N LEU A 26 -33.03 -16.40 -25.39
CA LEU A 26 -32.61 -15.36 -26.34
C LEU A 26 -32.52 -13.97 -25.70
N GLY A 27 -31.41 -13.27 -25.91
CA GLY A 27 -31.28 -11.82 -25.69
C GLY A 27 -29.95 -11.41 -25.05
N SER A 28 -29.01 -10.90 -25.86
CA SER A 28 -27.65 -10.45 -25.52
C SER A 28 -26.64 -11.55 -25.15
N ALA A 29 -25.38 -11.38 -25.60
CA ALA A 29 -24.30 -12.32 -25.31
C ALA A 29 -23.92 -12.28 -23.82
N PRO A 30 -23.55 -13.41 -23.19
CA PRO A 30 -23.23 -13.44 -21.76
C PRO A 30 -22.12 -12.46 -21.40
N LEU A 31 -22.26 -11.80 -20.26
CA LEU A 31 -21.26 -10.91 -19.67
C LEU A 31 -20.43 -11.69 -18.64
N LEU A 32 -19.12 -11.76 -18.85
CA LEU A 32 -18.16 -12.24 -17.86
C LEU A 32 -17.52 -11.05 -17.13
N VAL A 33 -17.59 -11.03 -15.81
CA VAL A 33 -16.96 -10.02 -14.94
C VAL A 33 -15.87 -10.68 -14.12
N VAL A 34 -14.63 -10.26 -14.34
CA VAL A 34 -13.46 -10.80 -13.64
C VAL A 34 -12.92 -9.76 -12.69
N PHE A 35 -12.85 -10.13 -11.41
CA PHE A 35 -12.34 -9.31 -10.34
C PHE A 35 -10.93 -9.72 -9.97
N ASP A 36 -10.05 -8.76 -9.69
CA ASP A 36 -8.87 -9.05 -8.90
C ASP A 36 -9.24 -9.09 -7.41
N CYS A 37 -8.75 -10.09 -6.68
CA CYS A 37 -9.05 -10.25 -5.24
C CYS A 37 -8.59 -9.08 -4.37
N ARG A 38 -7.67 -8.22 -4.84
CA ARG A 38 -7.18 -7.06 -4.10
C ARG A 38 -8.11 -5.85 -4.16
N VAL A 39 -9.15 -5.90 -5.01
CA VAL A 39 -10.19 -4.86 -5.02
C VAL A 39 -10.89 -4.84 -3.66
N SER A 40 -11.00 -3.65 -3.07
CA SER A 40 -11.73 -3.45 -1.81
C SER A 40 -13.21 -3.80 -1.96
N ASP A 41 -13.87 -4.23 -0.89
CA ASP A 41 -15.33 -4.42 -0.81
C ASP A 41 -15.96 -5.15 -2.02
N LEU A 42 -15.34 -6.27 -2.41
CA LEU A 42 -15.84 -7.11 -3.50
C LEU A 42 -17.29 -7.55 -3.26
N GLU A 43 -17.71 -7.71 -2.00
CA GLU A 43 -19.08 -8.13 -1.68
C GLU A 43 -20.12 -7.14 -2.21
N VAL A 44 -19.92 -5.83 -2.01
CA VAL A 44 -20.82 -4.81 -2.56
C VAL A 44 -20.87 -4.86 -4.09
N LEU A 45 -19.71 -5.09 -4.74
CA LEU A 45 -19.64 -5.19 -6.19
C LEU A 45 -20.34 -6.46 -6.72
N TYR A 46 -20.13 -7.60 -6.07
CA TYR A 46 -20.79 -8.86 -6.39
C TYR A 46 -22.31 -8.77 -6.25
N GLN A 47 -22.79 -8.21 -5.14
CA GLN A 47 -24.22 -7.99 -4.93
C GLN A 47 -24.80 -6.98 -5.94
N GLY A 48 -23.96 -6.07 -6.42
CA GLY A 48 -24.27 -5.04 -7.40
C GLY A 48 -24.28 -5.46 -8.86
N LEU A 49 -23.84 -6.67 -9.21
CA LEU A 49 -23.80 -7.10 -10.60
C LEU A 49 -25.18 -7.13 -11.24
N VAL A 50 -25.24 -6.69 -12.50
CA VAL A 50 -26.45 -6.79 -13.32
C VAL A 50 -26.91 -8.25 -13.46
N PRO A 51 -28.23 -8.51 -13.53
CA PRO A 51 -28.74 -9.88 -13.69
C PRO A 51 -28.15 -10.60 -14.90
N GLY A 52 -27.73 -11.87 -14.70
CA GLY A 52 -27.17 -12.70 -15.76
C GLY A 52 -25.67 -12.51 -16.00
N ALA A 53 -25.00 -11.59 -15.29
CA ALA A 53 -23.54 -11.53 -15.29
C ALA A 53 -22.94 -12.78 -14.63
N ILE A 54 -21.90 -13.33 -15.24
CA ILE A 54 -21.09 -14.42 -14.70
C ILE A 54 -19.87 -13.78 -14.07
N ALA A 55 -19.55 -14.13 -12.82
CA ALA A 55 -18.47 -13.46 -12.10
C ALA A 55 -17.41 -14.43 -11.57
N TYR A 56 -16.15 -13.99 -11.58
CA TYR A 56 -15.01 -14.77 -11.09
C TYR A 56 -13.98 -13.85 -10.42
N THR A 57 -13.47 -14.22 -9.25
CA THR A 57 -12.34 -13.52 -8.60
C THR A 57 -11.05 -14.29 -8.82
N LEU A 58 -10.04 -13.61 -9.35
CA LEU A 58 -8.67 -14.11 -9.49
C LEU A 58 -7.89 -13.91 -8.19
N ASN A 59 -7.11 -14.92 -7.83
CA ASN A 59 -6.13 -14.87 -6.75
C ASN A 59 -4.83 -14.18 -7.23
N PRO A 60 -3.96 -13.71 -6.31
CA PRO A 60 -2.76 -12.98 -6.67
C PRO A 60 -1.71 -13.81 -7.43
N GLN A 61 -1.85 -15.14 -7.47
CA GLN A 61 -0.91 -16.05 -8.14
C GLN A 61 -1.46 -16.62 -9.45
N ASP A 62 -2.70 -16.28 -9.80
CA ASP A 62 -3.35 -16.81 -11.00
C ASP A 62 -2.78 -16.13 -12.25
N ASP A 63 -2.50 -16.91 -13.30
CA ASP A 63 -2.26 -16.36 -14.64
C ASP A 63 -3.59 -15.87 -15.22
N ALA A 64 -3.86 -14.59 -15.01
CA ALA A 64 -5.12 -13.95 -15.37
C ALA A 64 -5.54 -14.22 -16.81
N LEU A 65 -4.62 -14.12 -17.78
CA LEU A 65 -4.99 -14.27 -19.20
C LEU A 65 -5.36 -15.71 -19.54
N SER A 66 -4.65 -16.69 -18.98
CA SER A 66 -5.00 -18.10 -19.15
C SER A 66 -6.37 -18.42 -18.56
N VAL A 67 -6.65 -17.94 -17.34
CA VAL A 67 -7.93 -18.17 -16.66
C VAL A 67 -9.08 -17.47 -17.40
N ILE A 68 -8.88 -16.21 -17.84
CA ILE A 68 -9.88 -15.47 -18.63
C ILE A 68 -10.19 -16.21 -19.93
N THR A 69 -9.17 -16.67 -20.69
CA THR A 69 -9.39 -17.46 -21.91
C THR A 69 -10.24 -18.70 -21.63
N GLN A 70 -9.94 -19.43 -20.56
CA GLN A 70 -10.70 -20.62 -20.18
C GLN A 70 -12.16 -20.29 -19.82
N LEU A 71 -12.38 -19.22 -19.05
CA LEU A 71 -13.72 -18.77 -18.66
C LEU A 71 -14.54 -18.31 -19.86
N LEU A 72 -13.96 -17.52 -20.77
CA LEU A 72 -14.63 -17.09 -22.00
C LEU A 72 -15.04 -18.28 -22.86
N THR A 73 -14.13 -19.25 -23.04
CA THR A 73 -14.41 -20.49 -23.78
C THR A 73 -15.52 -21.30 -23.13
N GLY A 74 -15.49 -21.47 -21.80
CA GLY A 74 -16.46 -22.28 -21.07
C GLY A 74 -17.84 -21.64 -20.95
N THR A 75 -17.92 -20.31 -20.90
CA THR A 75 -19.17 -19.56 -20.74
C THR A 75 -19.79 -19.12 -22.06
N GLY A 76 -18.99 -19.03 -23.13
CA GLY A 76 -19.40 -18.41 -24.40
C GLY A 76 -19.67 -16.91 -24.29
N ALA A 77 -19.18 -16.25 -23.23
CA ALA A 77 -19.34 -14.82 -23.03
C ALA A 77 -18.66 -14.03 -24.16
N ARG A 78 -19.33 -13.00 -24.66
CA ARG A 78 -18.77 -12.09 -25.69
C ARG A 78 -18.56 -10.68 -25.15
N GLN A 79 -18.86 -10.45 -23.88
CA GLN A 79 -18.65 -9.19 -23.21
C GLN A 79 -17.80 -9.49 -21.97
N LEU A 80 -16.67 -8.80 -21.84
CA LEU A 80 -15.75 -8.94 -20.73
C LEU A 80 -15.68 -7.63 -19.95
N ALA A 81 -15.83 -7.70 -18.63
CA ALA A 81 -15.48 -6.62 -17.73
C ALA A 81 -14.38 -7.10 -16.79
N ILE A 82 -13.32 -6.31 -16.68
CA ILE A 82 -12.24 -6.52 -15.72
C ILE A 82 -12.33 -5.43 -14.66
N VAL A 83 -12.39 -5.85 -13.40
CA VAL A 83 -12.51 -4.97 -12.24
C VAL A 83 -11.27 -5.19 -11.38
N ALA A 84 -10.37 -4.22 -11.42
CA ALA A 84 -9.04 -4.36 -10.85
C ALA A 84 -8.46 -2.99 -10.58
N HIS A 85 -7.36 -2.92 -9.84
CA HIS A 85 -6.64 -1.67 -9.71
C HIS A 85 -5.91 -1.28 -11.01
N GLY A 86 -5.69 0.01 -11.24
CA GLY A 86 -5.03 0.49 -12.46
C GLY A 86 -4.09 1.67 -12.27
N GLU A 87 -3.25 1.87 -13.28
CA GLU A 87 -2.45 3.07 -13.54
C GLU A 87 -2.34 3.27 -15.08
N PRO A 88 -1.80 4.39 -15.59
CA PRO A 88 -1.68 4.63 -17.03
C PRO A 88 -1.02 3.47 -17.80
N GLY A 89 -1.83 2.78 -18.62
CA GLY A 89 -1.43 1.65 -19.47
C GLY A 89 -1.23 0.30 -18.77
N VAL A 90 -1.72 0.14 -17.53
CA VAL A 90 -1.54 -1.08 -16.73
C VAL A 90 -2.82 -1.41 -15.95
N VAL A 91 -3.26 -2.67 -16.03
CA VAL A 91 -4.32 -3.25 -15.20
C VAL A 91 -3.69 -4.29 -14.28
N TYR A 92 -3.79 -4.12 -12.96
CA TYR A 92 -3.21 -5.03 -11.98
C TYR A 92 -4.15 -6.19 -11.68
N ILE A 93 -3.97 -7.29 -12.41
CA ILE A 93 -4.84 -8.47 -12.33
C ILE A 93 -4.03 -9.77 -12.23
N GLY A 94 -4.35 -10.61 -11.25
CA GLY A 94 -3.65 -11.87 -11.01
C GLY A 94 -2.16 -11.68 -10.70
N ALA A 95 -1.34 -12.65 -11.12
CA ALA A 95 0.11 -12.68 -10.90
C ALA A 95 0.89 -11.65 -11.71
N SER A 96 0.47 -11.39 -12.94
CA SER A 96 1.16 -10.51 -13.88
C SER A 96 0.21 -9.44 -14.39
N PRO A 97 0.57 -8.15 -14.25
CA PRO A 97 -0.30 -7.07 -14.69
C PRO A 97 -0.52 -7.11 -16.20
N LEU A 98 -1.74 -6.86 -16.65
CA LEU A 98 -2.06 -6.70 -18.05
C LEU A 98 -1.57 -5.33 -18.53
N ASN A 99 -0.57 -5.32 -19.39
CA ASN A 99 0.05 -4.15 -20.00
C ASN A 99 0.47 -4.46 -21.45
N ARG A 100 1.10 -3.50 -22.14
CA ARG A 100 1.52 -3.68 -23.55
C ARG A 100 2.45 -4.87 -23.79
N GLU A 101 3.39 -5.11 -22.87
CA GLU A 101 4.33 -6.22 -22.97
C GLU A 101 3.59 -7.56 -22.87
N GLN A 102 2.69 -7.70 -21.89
CA GLN A 102 1.87 -8.91 -21.75
C GLN A 102 0.92 -9.10 -22.92
N VAL A 103 0.31 -8.03 -23.42
CA VAL A 103 -0.56 -8.06 -24.60
C VAL A 103 0.18 -8.58 -25.83
N GLN A 104 1.42 -8.13 -26.05
CA GLN A 104 2.24 -8.60 -27.16
C GLN A 104 2.71 -10.04 -26.96
N MET A 105 3.21 -10.36 -25.76
CA MET A 105 3.75 -11.68 -25.41
C MET A 105 2.67 -12.78 -25.44
N ARG A 106 1.43 -12.44 -25.10
CA ARG A 106 0.30 -13.36 -24.97
C ARG A 106 -0.76 -13.17 -26.07
N SER A 107 -0.35 -12.63 -27.21
CA SER A 107 -1.23 -12.30 -28.34
C SER A 107 -2.08 -13.49 -28.83
N ALA A 108 -1.53 -14.70 -28.86
CA ALA A 108 -2.28 -15.90 -29.25
C ALA A 108 -3.52 -16.16 -28.37
N LEU A 109 -3.39 -16.05 -27.04
CA LEU A 109 -4.51 -16.23 -26.13
C LEU A 109 -5.56 -15.11 -26.29
N LEU A 110 -5.10 -13.88 -26.48
CA LEU A 110 -5.99 -12.72 -26.65
C LEU A 110 -6.81 -12.80 -27.95
N GLN A 111 -6.23 -13.37 -29.01
CA GLN A 111 -6.93 -13.59 -30.29
C GLN A 111 -8.01 -14.68 -30.18
N GLU A 112 -7.89 -15.61 -29.22
CA GLU A 112 -8.89 -16.66 -28.97
C GLU A 112 -10.11 -16.15 -28.21
N TRP A 113 -10.04 -14.98 -27.57
CA TRP A 113 -11.11 -14.49 -26.68
C TRP A 113 -12.45 -14.32 -27.40
N GLY A 114 -12.45 -13.91 -28.67
CA GLY A 114 -13.68 -13.78 -29.47
C GLY A 114 -14.74 -12.86 -28.87
N VAL A 115 -14.33 -11.95 -27.99
CA VAL A 115 -15.20 -10.97 -27.32
C VAL A 115 -15.44 -9.76 -28.22
N GLU A 116 -16.64 -9.21 -28.14
CA GLU A 116 -17.05 -8.00 -28.86
C GLU A 116 -16.66 -6.74 -28.08
N SER A 117 -16.62 -6.81 -26.74
CA SER A 117 -16.28 -5.69 -25.86
C SER A 117 -15.46 -6.09 -24.65
N ILE A 118 -14.56 -5.18 -24.24
CA ILE A 118 -13.75 -5.27 -23.02
C ILE A 118 -13.90 -3.95 -22.25
N SER A 119 -14.43 -4.01 -21.04
CA SER A 119 -14.55 -2.87 -20.13
C SER A 119 -13.51 -2.99 -19.01
N LEU A 120 -12.57 -2.06 -18.94
CA LEU A 120 -11.52 -2.03 -17.92
C LEU A 120 -11.93 -1.05 -16.81
N TYR A 121 -12.60 -1.56 -15.78
CA TYR A 121 -12.89 -0.82 -14.55
C TYR A 121 -11.65 -0.82 -13.68
N SER A 122 -10.76 0.13 -13.97
CA SER A 122 -9.47 0.32 -13.30
C SER A 122 -9.06 1.78 -13.42
N CYS A 123 -8.50 2.36 -12.35
CA CYS A 123 -8.13 3.77 -12.33
C CYS A 123 -7.14 4.13 -13.45
N GLU A 124 -7.42 5.23 -14.16
CA GLU A 124 -6.50 5.93 -15.06
C GLU A 124 -5.85 5.11 -16.19
N VAL A 125 -6.35 3.92 -16.50
CA VAL A 125 -5.73 3.03 -17.49
C VAL A 125 -5.58 3.67 -18.86
N ALA A 126 -6.52 4.52 -19.27
CA ALA A 126 -6.49 5.24 -20.54
C ALA A 126 -5.81 6.61 -20.48
N LYS A 127 -5.28 7.02 -19.33
CA LYS A 127 -4.70 8.36 -19.14
C LYS A 127 -3.39 8.49 -19.92
N GLY A 128 -3.26 9.61 -20.64
CA GLY A 128 -2.07 9.95 -21.42
C GLY A 128 -1.81 9.02 -22.61
N GLU A 129 -0.68 9.25 -23.29
CA GLU A 129 -0.31 8.51 -24.50
C GLU A 129 -0.05 7.02 -24.22
N LYS A 130 0.62 6.72 -23.10
CA LYS A 130 0.89 5.35 -22.65
C LYS A 130 -0.40 4.54 -22.48
N GLY A 131 -1.40 5.12 -21.81
CA GLY A 131 -2.69 4.49 -21.57
C GLY A 131 -3.49 4.26 -22.86
N ARG A 132 -3.55 5.28 -23.72
CA ARG A 132 -4.21 5.16 -25.03
C ARG A 132 -3.56 4.10 -25.90
N SER A 133 -2.24 4.12 -26.04
CA SER A 133 -1.49 3.12 -26.83
C SER A 133 -1.75 1.69 -26.33
N PHE A 134 -1.84 1.49 -25.02
CA PHE A 134 -2.18 0.19 -24.43
C PHE A 134 -3.58 -0.30 -24.83
N ILE A 135 -4.62 0.52 -24.67
CA ILE A 135 -6.00 0.08 -24.99
C ILE A 135 -6.20 -0.13 -26.49
N TYR A 136 -5.55 0.66 -27.36
CA TYR A 136 -5.60 0.46 -28.81
C TYR A 136 -4.93 -0.85 -29.22
N GLN A 137 -3.76 -1.16 -28.65
CA GLN A 137 -3.08 -2.44 -28.92
C GLN A 137 -3.92 -3.65 -28.46
N LEU A 138 -4.56 -3.54 -27.29
CA LEU A 138 -5.46 -4.59 -26.80
C LEU A 138 -6.67 -4.78 -27.73
N SER A 139 -7.26 -3.67 -28.20
CA SER A 139 -8.37 -3.68 -29.14
C SER A 139 -8.00 -4.30 -30.49
N GLU A 140 -6.82 -3.95 -31.03
CA GLU A 140 -6.31 -4.49 -32.29
C GLU A 140 -6.10 -6.01 -32.22
N LEU A 141 -5.53 -6.50 -31.12
CA LEU A 141 -5.24 -7.93 -30.96
C LEU A 141 -6.47 -8.78 -30.66
N THR A 142 -7.42 -8.25 -29.89
CA THR A 142 -8.65 -8.99 -29.52
C THR A 142 -9.76 -8.83 -30.56
N GLY A 143 -9.70 -7.80 -31.39
CA GLY A 143 -10.81 -7.37 -32.26
C GLY A 143 -11.97 -6.71 -31.50
N ALA A 144 -11.86 -6.55 -30.18
CA ALA A 144 -12.92 -6.04 -29.33
C ALA A 144 -12.90 -4.51 -29.25
N THR A 145 -14.06 -3.90 -28.96
CA THR A 145 -14.08 -2.52 -28.48
C THR A 145 -13.59 -2.49 -27.03
N VAL A 146 -12.51 -1.74 -26.77
CA VAL A 146 -11.96 -1.59 -25.42
C VAL A 146 -12.37 -0.23 -24.86
N ALA A 147 -12.92 -0.22 -23.65
CA ALA A 147 -13.27 0.98 -22.90
C ALA A 147 -12.50 1.02 -21.56
N ALA A 148 -11.98 2.19 -21.20
CA ALA A 148 -11.19 2.42 -19.98
C ALA A 148 -11.32 3.88 -19.52
N SER A 149 -10.90 4.17 -18.29
CA SER A 149 -10.98 5.52 -17.72
C SER A 149 -9.66 6.27 -17.73
N THR A 150 -9.71 7.61 -17.87
CA THR A 150 -8.60 8.53 -17.62
C THR A 150 -8.56 9.07 -16.20
N THR A 151 -9.62 8.81 -15.41
CA THR A 151 -9.80 9.26 -14.03
C THR A 151 -9.85 8.06 -13.07
N ALA A 152 -9.98 8.35 -11.77
CA ALA A 152 -10.19 7.31 -10.78
C ALA A 152 -11.54 6.62 -10.97
N ILE A 153 -11.55 5.28 -10.88
CA ILE A 153 -12.80 4.49 -10.87
C ILE A 153 -13.22 4.20 -9.43
N GLY A 154 -14.45 4.55 -9.05
CA GLY A 154 -15.01 4.22 -7.73
C GLY A 154 -15.86 5.34 -7.12
N SER A 155 -15.72 5.52 -5.80
CA SER A 155 -16.51 6.44 -5.00
C SER A 155 -16.38 7.90 -5.44
N THR A 156 -17.52 8.56 -5.65
CA THR A 156 -17.57 10.00 -5.95
C THR A 156 -17.11 10.87 -4.79
N ALA A 157 -17.22 10.37 -3.55
CA ALA A 157 -16.68 11.05 -2.37
C ALA A 157 -15.14 11.11 -2.38
N LEU A 158 -14.50 10.21 -3.13
CA LEU A 158 -13.04 10.13 -3.30
C LEU A 158 -12.58 10.69 -4.65
N GLY A 159 -13.45 11.41 -5.37
CA GLY A 159 -13.14 11.98 -6.68
C GLY A 159 -13.12 10.97 -7.82
N GLY A 160 -13.56 9.73 -7.59
CA GLY A 160 -13.77 8.74 -8.63
C GLY A 160 -15.15 8.85 -9.27
N ASP A 161 -15.32 8.19 -10.40
CA ASP A 161 -16.61 7.89 -10.98
C ASP A 161 -16.59 6.47 -11.58
N TRP A 162 -17.68 5.97 -12.14
CA TRP A 162 -17.68 4.65 -12.78
C TRP A 162 -17.70 4.77 -14.31
N GLN A 163 -17.18 5.88 -14.85
CA GLN A 163 -17.22 6.18 -16.28
C GLN A 163 -15.94 5.70 -16.97
N LEU A 164 -16.14 5.05 -18.11
CA LEU A 164 -15.08 4.72 -19.05
C LEU A 164 -15.13 5.73 -20.19
N ASP A 165 -14.35 6.80 -20.06
CA ASP A 165 -14.40 7.99 -20.93
C ASP A 165 -13.62 7.82 -22.24
N VAL A 166 -12.72 6.82 -22.32
CA VAL A 166 -11.97 6.51 -23.54
C VAL A 166 -12.38 5.15 -24.10
N ARG A 167 -12.55 5.09 -25.42
CA ARG A 167 -12.92 3.87 -26.14
C ARG A 167 -12.27 3.77 -27.51
N THR A 168 -12.00 2.57 -27.97
CA THR A 168 -11.40 2.31 -29.29
C THR A 168 -12.42 2.20 -30.44
N GLY A 169 -13.72 2.13 -30.12
CA GLY A 169 -14.82 1.99 -31.09
C GLY A 169 -16.08 2.78 -30.69
N ASN A 170 -17.14 2.68 -31.51
CA ASN A 170 -18.36 3.51 -31.38
C ASN A 170 -19.45 2.92 -30.47
N SER A 171 -19.21 1.79 -29.82
CA SER A 171 -20.18 1.14 -28.93
C SER A 171 -20.40 1.94 -27.65
N SER A 172 -21.60 1.82 -27.08
CA SER A 172 -21.92 2.35 -25.75
C SER A 172 -21.14 1.60 -24.67
N ASN A 173 -20.86 2.27 -23.55
CA ASN A 173 -20.26 1.63 -22.38
C ASN A 173 -21.19 0.52 -21.88
N LEU A 174 -20.59 -0.60 -21.50
CA LEU A 174 -21.30 -1.66 -20.84
C LEU A 174 -21.69 -1.22 -19.43
N ILE A 175 -22.93 -1.49 -19.02
CA ILE A 175 -23.37 -1.31 -17.63
C ILE A 175 -23.13 -2.64 -16.92
N VAL A 176 -22.19 -2.67 -15.98
CA VAL A 176 -21.80 -3.89 -15.25
C VAL A 176 -22.42 -3.94 -13.85
N PHE A 177 -22.66 -2.78 -13.24
CA PHE A 177 -23.17 -2.66 -11.89
C PHE A 177 -24.47 -1.85 -11.83
N GLU A 178 -25.37 -2.29 -10.97
CA GLU A 178 -26.55 -1.56 -10.54
C GLU A 178 -26.16 -0.26 -9.82
N THR A 179 -27.00 0.77 -9.94
CA THR A 179 -26.70 2.10 -9.43
C THR A 179 -26.58 2.13 -7.90
N THR A 180 -27.26 1.22 -7.20
CA THR A 180 -27.19 1.10 -5.74
C THR A 180 -25.81 0.65 -5.27
N ALA A 181 -25.17 -0.28 -5.97
CA ALA A 181 -23.84 -0.75 -5.64
C ALA A 181 -22.77 0.31 -5.93
N ILE A 182 -22.85 0.96 -7.09
CA ILE A 182 -21.98 2.10 -7.45
C ILE A 182 -22.01 3.19 -6.35
N LYS A 183 -23.19 3.48 -5.78
CA LYS A 183 -23.34 4.47 -4.71
C LYS A 183 -22.88 3.99 -3.33
N SER A 184 -22.89 2.68 -3.11
CA SER A 184 -22.53 2.08 -1.81
C SER A 184 -21.03 1.75 -1.72
N TYR A 185 -20.37 1.58 -2.86
CA TYR A 185 -18.93 1.31 -2.92
C TYR A 185 -18.13 2.50 -2.39
N TYR A 186 -17.34 2.28 -1.34
CA TYR A 186 -16.69 3.36 -0.60
C TYR A 186 -15.29 3.73 -1.11
N ALA A 187 -14.63 2.83 -1.85
CA ALA A 187 -13.23 2.96 -2.25
C ALA A 187 -13.04 3.44 -3.70
N VAL A 188 -11.79 3.54 -4.16
CA VAL A 188 -11.41 3.68 -5.57
C VAL A 188 -10.48 2.53 -6.00
N LEU A 189 -10.46 2.19 -7.28
CA LEU A 189 -9.65 1.09 -7.84
C LEU A 189 -8.21 1.52 -8.14
N ALA A 190 -7.55 2.23 -7.21
CA ALA A 190 -6.18 2.71 -7.35
C ALA A 190 -5.17 1.76 -6.66
N ASN A 191 -4.07 1.41 -7.31
CA ASN A 191 -2.92 0.74 -6.68
C ASN A 191 -1.73 1.67 -6.83
N PHE A 192 -1.08 2.03 -5.72
CA PHE A 192 0.04 2.95 -5.80
C PHE A 192 1.34 2.19 -6.06
N SER A 193 2.12 2.68 -7.00
CA SER A 193 3.47 2.19 -7.26
C SER A 193 4.49 3.30 -6.94
N ALA A 194 5.66 2.92 -6.44
CA ALA A 194 6.74 3.86 -6.15
C ALA A 194 8.11 3.29 -6.49
N GLY A 195 8.80 3.92 -7.45
CA GLY A 195 10.18 3.64 -7.82
C GLY A 195 11.14 4.74 -7.41
N THR A 196 10.64 5.87 -6.91
CA THR A 196 11.43 7.03 -6.49
C THR A 196 10.90 7.59 -5.17
N PHE A 197 11.71 8.43 -4.50
CA PHE A 197 11.28 9.11 -3.26
C PHE A 197 10.03 9.98 -3.48
N ALA A 198 9.97 10.72 -4.58
CA ALA A 198 8.84 11.59 -4.89
C ALA A 198 7.54 10.79 -5.10
N GLU A 199 7.63 9.65 -5.80
CA GLU A 199 6.48 8.76 -6.00
C GLU A 199 6.00 8.12 -4.70
N LEU A 200 6.92 7.70 -3.83
CA LEU A 200 6.54 7.14 -2.52
C LEU A 200 5.86 8.18 -1.63
N GLN A 201 6.39 9.40 -1.61
CA GLN A 201 5.77 10.51 -0.87
C GLN A 201 4.36 10.82 -1.41
N ALA A 202 4.19 10.85 -2.73
CA ALA A 202 2.89 11.05 -3.36
C ALA A 202 1.91 9.90 -3.04
N ALA A 203 2.38 8.65 -3.11
CA ALA A 203 1.60 7.46 -2.79
C ALA A 203 1.08 7.49 -1.34
N ILE A 204 1.93 7.82 -0.37
CA ILE A 204 1.52 7.91 1.04
C ILE A 204 0.51 9.05 1.25
N ASN A 205 0.74 10.23 0.66
CA ASN A 205 -0.22 11.34 0.75
C ASN A 205 -1.59 10.98 0.16
N ASN A 206 -1.60 10.28 -0.97
CA ASN A 206 -2.85 9.82 -1.58
C ASN A 206 -3.52 8.77 -0.69
N ALA A 207 -2.78 7.78 -0.20
CA ALA A 207 -3.32 6.75 0.70
C ALA A 207 -3.88 7.32 2.01
N ASN A 208 -3.26 8.38 2.55
CA ASN A 208 -3.75 9.08 3.75
C ASN A 208 -5.06 9.85 3.52
N THR A 209 -5.40 10.18 2.26
CA THR A 209 -6.58 11.00 1.92
C THR A 209 -7.69 10.18 1.28
N GLN A 210 -7.37 9.02 0.70
CA GLN A 210 -8.32 8.09 0.13
C GLN A 210 -8.93 7.21 1.24
N ALA A 211 -10.22 6.91 1.15
CA ALA A 211 -10.86 6.00 2.08
C ALA A 211 -10.72 4.56 1.58
N GLY A 212 -10.39 3.65 2.51
CA GLY A 212 -10.16 2.25 2.23
C GLY A 212 -8.76 1.81 2.63
N ASP A 213 -8.46 0.55 2.35
CA ASP A 213 -7.15 -0.03 2.61
C ASP A 213 -6.32 0.09 1.32
N ASP A 214 -5.16 0.73 1.42
CA ASP A 214 -4.31 0.98 0.27
C ASP A 214 -3.15 0.01 0.19
N THR A 215 -2.69 -0.24 -1.03
CA THR A 215 -1.43 -0.96 -1.27
C THR A 215 -0.45 -0.02 -1.98
N ILE A 216 0.77 0.06 -1.45
CA ILE A 216 1.90 0.78 -2.04
C ILE A 216 2.98 -0.23 -2.39
N THR A 217 3.21 -0.44 -3.69
CA THR A 217 4.18 -1.40 -4.20
C THR A 217 5.48 -0.70 -4.62
N LEU A 218 6.60 -1.11 -4.04
CA LEU A 218 7.92 -0.64 -4.46
C LEU A 218 8.34 -1.31 -5.78
N THR A 219 8.76 -0.48 -6.73
CA THR A 219 9.26 -0.94 -8.04
C THR A 219 10.77 -0.76 -8.18
N SER A 220 11.41 -0.10 -7.22
CA SER A 220 12.87 0.03 -7.12
C SER A 220 13.29 0.26 -5.66
N SER A 221 14.60 0.20 -5.39
CA SER A 221 15.14 0.63 -4.10
C SER A 221 15.18 2.15 -3.99
N ILE A 222 14.67 2.68 -2.90
CA ILE A 222 14.46 4.12 -2.69
C ILE A 222 15.38 4.61 -1.56
N ARG A 223 15.96 5.79 -1.75
CA ARG A 223 16.68 6.54 -0.72
C ARG A 223 15.92 7.83 -0.46
N LEU A 224 15.56 8.07 0.80
CA LEU A 224 14.84 9.27 1.19
C LEU A 224 15.81 10.45 1.13
N THR A 225 15.32 11.62 0.74
CA THR A 225 16.09 12.88 0.83
C THR A 225 15.57 13.79 1.93
N THR A 226 14.31 13.60 2.34
CA THR A 226 13.65 14.24 3.47
C THR A 226 12.69 13.24 4.13
N LEU A 227 12.02 13.64 5.20
CA LEU A 227 11.02 12.81 5.88
C LEU A 227 9.86 12.45 4.95
N LEU A 228 9.35 11.22 5.08
CA LEU A 228 8.08 10.83 4.49
C LEU A 228 6.91 11.46 5.27
N PRO A 229 5.72 11.60 4.64
CA PRO A 229 4.50 11.98 5.35
C PRO A 229 4.18 10.95 6.44
N HIS A 230 3.56 11.41 7.52
CA HIS A 230 3.04 10.52 8.57
C HIS A 230 1.92 9.66 8.00
N ILE A 231 1.89 8.38 8.36
CA ILE A 231 0.84 7.44 7.94
C ILE A 231 -0.33 7.53 8.92
N ASN A 232 -1.54 7.79 8.41
CA ASN A 232 -2.77 7.91 9.22
C ASN A 232 -3.97 7.11 8.66
N SER A 233 -3.71 6.20 7.73
CA SER A 233 -4.68 5.28 7.15
C SER A 233 -4.15 3.84 7.14
N ASN A 234 -4.97 2.89 6.65
CA ASN A 234 -4.56 1.50 6.50
C ASN A 234 -3.73 1.35 5.22
N ILE A 235 -2.46 0.95 5.34
CA ILE A 235 -1.56 0.82 4.20
C ILE A 235 -0.78 -0.50 4.24
N SER A 236 -0.81 -1.24 3.15
CA SER A 236 0.06 -2.38 2.89
C SER A 236 1.22 -1.98 1.98
N PHE A 237 2.43 -1.90 2.52
CA PHE A 237 3.64 -1.71 1.74
C PHE A 237 4.14 -3.06 1.22
N VAL A 238 4.28 -3.19 -0.10
CA VAL A 238 4.84 -4.36 -0.78
C VAL A 238 6.20 -4.02 -1.33
N GLY A 239 7.23 -4.62 -0.73
CA GLY A 239 8.62 -4.25 -0.92
C GLY A 239 9.33 -4.86 -2.12
N ASN A 240 8.87 -6.00 -2.62
CA ASN A 240 9.52 -6.75 -3.72
C ASN A 240 11.04 -6.99 -3.52
N ASN A 241 11.47 -7.16 -2.26
CA ASN A 241 12.86 -7.27 -1.81
C ASN A 241 13.74 -6.04 -2.07
N TYR A 242 13.14 -4.90 -2.44
CA TYR A 242 13.84 -3.62 -2.51
C TYR A 242 14.13 -3.06 -1.11
N PHE A 243 15.03 -2.07 -1.04
CA PHE A 243 15.31 -1.35 0.19
C PHE A 243 14.70 0.05 0.21
N LEU A 244 14.41 0.53 1.42
CA LEU A 244 14.25 1.94 1.74
C LEU A 244 15.42 2.38 2.62
N SER A 245 16.11 3.46 2.24
CA SER A 245 17.29 3.97 2.95
C SER A 245 17.09 5.38 3.47
N GLY A 246 17.42 5.60 4.75
CA GLY A 246 17.39 6.91 5.41
C GLY A 246 18.68 7.72 5.24
N ASP A 247 19.69 7.14 4.57
CA ASP A 247 20.97 7.78 4.16
C ASP A 247 20.72 8.94 3.19
N ALA A 248 20.26 10.08 3.71
CA ALA A 248 19.72 11.15 2.89
C ALA A 248 20.82 11.95 2.19
N ASN A 249 22.00 11.99 2.80
CA ASN A 249 23.18 12.63 2.23
C ASN A 249 24.02 11.68 1.33
N ASN A 250 23.68 10.39 1.28
CA ASN A 250 24.33 9.35 0.46
C ASN A 250 25.82 9.17 0.75
N ASN A 251 26.22 9.24 2.02
CA ASN A 251 27.61 9.08 2.42
C ASN A 251 27.95 7.68 2.97
N GLY A 252 26.95 6.79 3.05
CA GLY A 252 27.11 5.41 3.51
C GLY A 252 27.30 5.26 5.03
N SER A 253 27.14 6.33 5.80
CA SER A 253 27.27 6.34 7.26
C SER A 253 25.96 6.80 7.89
N ASN A 254 25.55 6.18 9.00
CA ASN A 254 24.36 6.64 9.71
C ASN A 254 24.68 7.86 10.60
N ASP A 255 24.44 9.08 10.11
CA ASP A 255 24.87 10.32 10.75
C ASP A 255 23.81 11.44 10.78
N THR A 256 24.17 12.63 11.26
CA THR A 256 23.22 13.75 11.44
C THR A 256 22.55 14.23 10.15
N GLY A 257 23.05 13.86 8.97
CA GLY A 257 22.43 14.16 7.69
C GLY A 257 21.30 13.19 7.31
N ASP A 258 21.06 12.15 8.10
CA ASP A 258 20.09 11.11 7.80
C ASP A 258 18.74 11.32 8.47
N VAL A 259 17.74 10.68 7.88
CA VAL A 259 16.34 10.84 8.26
C VAL A 259 15.72 9.55 8.78
N GLN A 260 14.68 9.70 9.58
CA GLN A 260 13.78 8.61 9.92
C GLN A 260 13.01 8.15 8.67
N LEU A 261 12.71 6.86 8.57
CA LEU A 261 11.93 6.34 7.42
C LEU A 261 10.43 6.57 7.60
N PHE A 262 9.80 5.87 8.56
CA PHE A 262 8.36 5.84 8.71
C PHE A 262 7.90 6.30 10.09
N PHE A 263 6.83 7.09 10.09
CA PHE A 263 6.09 7.51 11.27
C PHE A 263 4.63 7.09 11.09
N VAL A 264 4.11 6.24 11.97
CA VAL A 264 2.73 5.76 11.96
C VAL A 264 1.94 6.44 13.07
N ASP A 265 1.01 7.31 12.68
CA ASP A 265 0.10 8.01 13.60
C ASP A 265 -1.16 7.20 13.90
N SER A 266 -1.65 6.39 12.96
CA SER A 266 -2.76 5.45 13.19
C SER A 266 -2.89 4.46 12.01
N GLY A 267 -3.89 3.58 12.09
CA GLY A 267 -4.21 2.61 11.03
C GLY A 267 -3.65 1.21 11.28
N THR A 268 -4.00 0.30 10.38
CA THR A 268 -3.40 -1.04 10.27
C THR A 268 -2.40 -1.00 9.11
N VAL A 269 -1.12 -1.01 9.45
CA VAL A 269 -0.03 -0.88 8.49
C VAL A 269 0.74 -2.19 8.40
N SER A 270 1.03 -2.65 7.19
CA SER A 270 1.92 -3.80 6.99
C SER A 270 3.09 -3.45 6.08
N PHE A 271 4.25 -4.03 6.38
CA PHE A 271 5.45 -3.94 5.56
C PHE A 271 5.84 -5.36 5.18
N ASN A 272 5.92 -5.62 3.87
CA ASN A 272 6.07 -6.97 3.34
C ASN A 272 7.29 -7.04 2.41
N ASN A 273 8.25 -7.90 2.70
CA ASN A 273 9.41 -8.20 1.83
C ASN A 273 10.22 -6.96 1.41
N LEU A 274 10.71 -6.16 2.37
CA LEU A 274 11.63 -5.04 2.11
C LEU A 274 12.73 -4.93 3.16
N THR A 275 13.80 -4.22 2.83
CA THR A 275 14.81 -3.81 3.81
C THR A 275 14.63 -2.35 4.19
N LEU A 276 14.40 -2.05 5.46
CA LEU A 276 14.41 -0.70 6.02
C LEU A 276 15.77 -0.43 6.65
N ARG A 277 16.54 0.50 6.08
CA ARG A 277 17.92 0.70 6.50
C ARG A 277 18.36 2.14 6.66
N ASN A 278 19.44 2.32 7.41
CA ASN A 278 20.13 3.60 7.59
C ASN A 278 19.18 4.73 8.05
N GLY A 279 18.06 4.39 8.72
CA GLY A 279 17.13 5.36 9.26
C GLY A 279 17.66 5.94 10.57
N ARG A 280 17.49 7.25 10.80
CA ARG A 280 18.00 7.91 12.01
C ARG A 280 16.96 8.80 12.68
N ALA A 281 16.76 8.61 13.98
CA ALA A 281 15.97 9.48 14.84
C ALA A 281 16.82 9.94 16.04
N ALA A 282 16.89 11.25 16.30
CA ALA A 282 17.60 11.79 17.46
C ALA A 282 16.74 12.79 18.24
N GLY A 283 16.67 12.61 19.55
CA GLY A 283 16.00 13.53 20.46
C GLY A 283 16.81 14.81 20.67
N GLY A 284 16.12 15.92 20.90
CA GLY A 284 16.75 17.20 21.21
C GLY A 284 17.43 17.21 22.59
N ASN A 285 18.53 17.93 22.73
CA ASN A 285 19.20 18.07 24.03
C ASN A 285 18.40 18.98 24.98
N GLY A 286 18.41 18.64 26.27
CA GLY A 286 17.83 19.46 27.32
C GLY A 286 18.61 20.74 27.57
N SER A 287 17.96 21.72 28.18
CA SER A 287 18.58 22.99 28.61
C SER A 287 18.18 23.31 30.06
N ASN A 288 19.02 24.04 30.80
CA ASN A 288 18.75 24.55 32.15
C ASN A 288 18.19 23.52 33.15
N GLY A 289 18.82 22.35 33.27
CA GLY A 289 18.36 21.27 34.16
C GLY A 289 17.19 20.44 33.61
N GLY A 290 16.71 20.72 32.39
CA GLY A 290 15.74 19.89 31.68
C GLY A 290 16.37 18.62 31.10
N GLY A 291 15.58 17.55 31.00
CA GLY A 291 16.00 16.29 30.37
C GLY A 291 16.13 16.40 28.85
N GLY A 292 16.89 15.49 28.25
CA GLY A 292 16.93 15.32 26.79
C GLY A 292 15.66 14.63 26.27
N GLY A 293 15.29 14.94 25.03
CA GLY A 293 14.18 14.32 24.31
C GLY A 293 14.48 12.90 23.84
N ALA A 294 13.45 12.13 23.50
CA ALA A 294 13.62 10.76 23.01
C ALA A 294 14.04 10.71 21.53
N GLY A 295 14.92 9.78 21.18
CA GLY A 295 15.10 9.32 19.80
C GLY A 295 14.07 8.26 19.48
N MET A 296 13.06 8.62 18.73
CA MET A 296 11.89 7.78 18.48
C MET A 296 12.07 7.00 17.17
N GLY A 297 12.68 5.81 17.21
CA GLY A 297 12.72 4.82 16.10
C GLY A 297 13.40 5.28 14.80
N GLY A 298 14.59 4.77 14.49
CA GLY A 298 15.32 5.17 13.28
C GLY A 298 14.64 4.74 11.97
N ALA A 299 14.20 3.48 11.88
CA ALA A 299 13.42 3.01 10.75
C ALA A 299 11.93 3.30 10.93
N LEU A 300 11.37 2.93 12.08
CA LEU A 300 9.93 2.94 12.27
C LEU A 300 9.60 3.49 13.65
N PHE A 301 8.72 4.48 13.70
CA PHE A 301 8.07 4.92 14.91
C PHE A 301 6.56 4.73 14.82
N ILE A 302 5.99 4.12 15.86
CA ILE A 302 4.56 3.82 15.96
C ILE A 302 4.02 4.65 17.12
N ASN A 303 3.36 5.75 16.78
CA ASN A 303 2.67 6.59 17.76
C ASN A 303 1.38 5.92 18.21
N ASN A 304 0.62 5.36 17.27
CA ASN A 304 -0.59 4.58 17.49
C ASN A 304 -0.90 3.71 16.26
N GLY A 305 -1.83 2.76 16.39
CA GLY A 305 -2.20 1.80 15.34
C GLY A 305 -1.53 0.43 15.49
N ASN A 306 -1.77 -0.43 14.50
CA ASN A 306 -1.22 -1.79 14.46
C ASN A 306 -0.23 -1.90 13.30
N VAL A 307 1.00 -2.33 13.57
CA VAL A 307 2.01 -2.54 12.53
C VAL A 307 2.47 -3.99 12.47
N THR A 308 2.49 -4.54 11.27
CA THR A 308 3.00 -5.90 10.99
C THR A 308 4.20 -5.84 10.06
N LEU A 309 5.26 -6.58 10.39
CA LEU A 309 6.44 -6.74 9.56
C LEU A 309 6.51 -8.21 9.08
N ASN A 310 6.46 -8.45 7.78
CA ASN A 310 6.55 -9.78 7.18
C ASN A 310 7.71 -9.81 6.18
N GLY A 311 8.73 -10.65 6.42
CA GLY A 311 9.91 -10.70 5.55
C GLY A 311 10.69 -9.37 5.48
N VAL A 312 10.62 -8.55 6.53
CA VAL A 312 11.29 -7.25 6.59
C VAL A 312 12.63 -7.37 7.31
N SER A 313 13.67 -6.76 6.73
CA SER A 313 14.97 -6.60 7.37
C SER A 313 15.15 -5.17 7.88
N LEU A 314 15.53 -4.99 9.14
CA LEU A 314 15.87 -3.71 9.74
C LEU A 314 17.40 -3.65 9.88
N ALA A 315 18.07 -2.74 9.17
CA ALA A 315 19.53 -2.72 9.10
C ALA A 315 20.13 -1.33 9.32
N ASN A 316 21.07 -1.20 10.25
CA ASN A 316 21.78 0.06 10.53
C ASN A 316 20.85 1.25 10.86
N ASN A 317 19.71 0.98 11.50
CA ASN A 317 18.83 2.04 11.97
C ASN A 317 19.24 2.49 13.37
N THR A 318 19.13 3.79 13.64
CA THR A 318 19.64 4.40 14.87
C THR A 318 18.59 5.28 15.53
N ALA A 319 18.37 5.05 16.83
CA ALA A 319 17.53 5.88 17.68
C ALA A 319 18.37 6.42 18.85
N ILE A 320 18.56 7.74 18.92
CA ILE A 320 19.45 8.40 19.89
C ILE A 320 18.64 9.33 20.79
N GLY A 321 18.68 9.12 22.11
CA GLY A 321 18.16 10.10 23.07
C GLY A 321 19.02 11.37 23.10
N GLY A 322 18.39 12.50 23.40
CA GLY A 322 19.09 13.75 23.66
C GLY A 322 19.81 13.72 25.00
N THR A 323 20.84 14.55 25.15
CA THR A 323 21.53 14.73 26.43
C THR A 323 20.72 15.60 27.38
N GLY A 324 20.85 15.40 28.69
CA GLY A 324 20.27 16.31 29.69
C GLY A 324 20.98 17.67 29.69
N GLY A 325 20.24 18.73 30.02
CA GLY A 325 20.78 20.07 30.15
C GLY A 325 21.51 20.27 31.49
N SER A 326 22.63 21.00 31.46
CA SER A 326 23.31 21.43 32.68
C SER A 326 22.50 22.49 33.43
N GLY A 327 22.24 22.30 34.73
CA GLY A 327 21.56 23.27 35.59
C GLY A 327 22.02 23.19 37.05
N PHE A 328 22.08 24.33 37.73
CA PHE A 328 22.60 24.49 39.10
C PHE A 328 21.61 24.12 40.23
N TYR A 329 20.40 23.68 39.89
CA TYR A 329 19.37 23.34 40.86
C TYR A 329 19.14 21.83 40.93
N SER A 330 19.34 21.27 42.13
CA SER A 330 18.96 19.91 42.50
C SER A 330 17.45 19.72 42.31
N GLY A 331 17.02 18.98 41.29
CA GLY A 331 15.62 18.58 41.19
C GLY A 331 15.06 18.24 39.81
N GLY A 332 15.84 18.24 38.73
CA GLY A 332 15.34 17.80 37.42
C GLY A 332 15.26 16.27 37.33
N SER A 333 14.04 15.71 37.32
CA SER A 333 13.82 14.32 36.94
C SER A 333 14.31 14.11 35.50
N GLY A 334 15.33 13.26 35.32
CA GLY A 334 15.87 12.92 34.00
C GLY A 334 14.77 12.41 33.06
N GLY A 335 14.86 12.78 31.78
CA GLY A 335 13.91 12.37 30.76
C GLY A 335 13.94 10.85 30.54
N SER A 336 12.75 10.26 30.39
CA SER A 336 12.53 8.84 30.16
C SER A 336 12.94 8.43 28.73
N GLY A 337 14.24 8.32 28.46
CA GLY A 337 14.77 7.88 27.17
C GLY A 337 15.67 6.64 27.31
N GLY A 338 15.17 5.47 26.90
CA GLY A 338 15.97 4.25 26.75
C GLY A 338 16.13 3.39 28.01
N ASN A 339 16.14 2.07 27.82
CA ASN A 339 16.18 1.05 28.87
C ASN A 339 17.44 1.22 29.76
N ALA A 340 17.26 1.52 31.05
CA ALA A 340 18.34 1.77 32.00
C ALA A 340 18.95 0.43 32.50
N GLY A 341 19.95 -0.08 31.79
CA GLY A 341 20.80 -1.17 32.26
C GLY A 341 21.82 -0.71 33.32
N TYR A 342 21.48 -0.91 34.60
CA TYR A 342 22.35 -1.13 35.77
C TYR A 342 23.78 -0.52 35.83
N ARG A 343 24.03 0.36 36.81
CA ARG A 343 24.62 0.02 38.14
C ARG A 343 24.91 1.31 38.92
N SER A 344 24.06 1.62 39.89
CA SER A 344 24.41 2.54 40.98
C SER A 344 25.53 1.91 41.80
N TYR A 345 26.73 2.47 41.74
CA TYR A 345 27.71 2.19 42.79
C TYR A 345 27.19 2.83 44.07
N GLN A 346 26.85 1.96 45.02
CA GLN A 346 26.76 2.31 46.42
C GLN A 346 28.05 3.00 46.84
N GLY A 347 27.92 4.22 47.36
CA GLY A 347 28.92 4.90 48.17
C GLY A 347 28.22 5.47 49.39
N ALA A 348 27.96 4.61 50.36
CA ALA A 348 27.48 4.99 51.68
C ALA A 348 28.53 5.85 52.40
N PHE A 349 28.13 6.90 53.12
CA PHE A 349 28.67 7.25 54.44
C PHE A 349 27.72 8.21 55.19
N TYR A 350 27.34 7.81 56.40
CA TYR A 350 26.60 8.55 57.42
C TYR A 350 27.50 9.58 58.14
N GLY A 351 26.96 10.72 58.58
CA GLY A 351 27.60 11.61 59.56
C GLY A 351 26.83 12.90 59.87
N TYR A 352 26.43 13.07 61.13
CA TYR A 352 25.65 14.18 61.71
C TYR A 352 26.53 15.33 62.30
N TYR A 353 25.97 16.56 62.35
CA TYR A 353 26.30 17.78 63.16
C TYR A 353 27.46 18.78 62.82
N TYR A 354 27.03 19.99 62.42
CA TYR A 354 27.35 21.39 62.87
C TYR A 354 28.71 22.15 62.63
N TYR A 355 28.67 23.12 61.68
CA TYR A 355 29.27 24.52 61.62
C TYR A 355 30.79 24.75 61.36
N PRO A 356 31.23 25.94 60.88
CA PRO A 356 31.03 26.57 59.57
C PRO A 356 32.37 27.01 58.90
N GLY A 357 32.48 27.05 57.57
CA GLY A 357 33.61 27.73 56.93
C GLY A 357 33.98 27.32 55.51
N VAL A 358 33.93 28.31 54.62
CA VAL A 358 34.72 28.52 53.39
C VAL A 358 34.79 27.43 52.30
N ASN A 359 34.19 27.81 51.17
CA ASN A 359 34.65 27.64 49.78
C ASN A 359 35.16 26.27 49.33
N GLY A 360 34.29 25.60 48.57
CA GLY A 360 34.65 24.51 47.68
C GLY A 360 33.40 23.79 47.20
N TYR A 361 32.59 24.42 46.36
CA TYR A 361 31.53 23.70 45.65
C TYR A 361 32.19 22.67 44.73
N ALA A 362 32.30 21.43 45.20
CA ALA A 362 32.48 20.29 44.33
C ALA A 362 31.21 20.15 43.50
N GLY A 363 31.29 20.50 42.22
CA GLY A 363 30.20 20.34 41.27
C GLY A 363 29.87 18.86 41.14
N TYR A 364 28.73 18.43 41.69
CA TYR A 364 28.19 17.12 41.37
C TYR A 364 27.71 17.14 39.92
N SER A 365 28.20 16.17 39.16
CA SER A 365 27.93 16.00 37.73
C SER A 365 26.42 15.94 37.44
N GLY A 366 26.00 16.63 36.39
CA GLY A 366 24.67 16.49 35.82
C GLY A 366 24.35 15.03 35.49
N GLY A 367 23.07 14.65 35.57
CA GLY A 367 22.62 13.29 35.29
C GLY A 367 23.05 12.84 33.89
N SER A 368 23.57 11.62 33.80
CA SER A 368 23.88 10.98 32.52
C SER A 368 22.63 10.87 31.66
N GLY A 369 22.73 11.31 30.40
CA GLY A 369 21.68 11.05 29.40
C GLY A 369 21.42 9.55 29.28
N GLY A 370 20.17 9.18 29.03
CA GLY A 370 19.81 7.79 28.81
C GLY A 370 20.51 7.24 27.55
N ASN A 371 20.99 6.00 27.63
CA ASN A 371 21.49 5.31 26.44
C ASN A 371 20.33 5.20 25.45
N GLY A 372 20.54 5.64 24.21
CA GLY A 372 19.58 5.40 23.13
C GLY A 372 19.15 3.93 23.14
N GLY A 373 17.84 3.69 23.08
CA GLY A 373 17.35 2.32 22.95
C GLY A 373 17.94 1.70 21.68
N ALA A 374 18.17 0.40 21.68
CA ALA A 374 18.37 -0.33 20.44
C ALA A 374 17.13 -0.09 19.58
N GLY A 375 17.26 0.78 18.58
CA GLY A 375 16.17 1.08 17.66
C GLY A 375 15.90 -0.17 16.86
N THR A 376 14.67 -0.68 16.96
CA THR A 376 14.11 -1.47 15.86
C THR A 376 13.85 -0.52 14.70
#